data_AF-A0ABD3F9E6-F1
#
_entry.id   AF-A0ABD3F9E6-F1
#
_cell.length_a   1.000
_cell.length_b   1.000
_cell.length_c   1.000
_cell.angle_alpha   90.00
_cell.angle_beta   90.00
_cell.angle_gamma   90.00
#
_symmetry.space_group_name_H-M   'P 1'
#
loop_
_entity.id
_entity.type
_entity.pdbx_description
1 polymer ?
#
loop_
_entity_poly.entity_id
_entity_poly.type
_entity_poly.pdbx_seq_one_letter_code
_entity_poly.pdbx_strand_id
1 'polypeptide(L)' 'MVASKKSKKSSDNINSRLQLVMRSGKVALGYKQTLKNLRSGKAKLVILASNTPPRRSSTTGC' A
#
# COMPACT_ATOMS: atom_id res chain seq x y z
N MET A 1 21.93 22.02 9.95
CA MET A 1 21.71 21.35 8.66
C MET A 1 21.32 19.91 8.95
N VAL A 2 20.06 19.53 8.76
CA VAL A 2 19.52 18.21 9.16
C VAL A 2 20.05 17.14 8.21
N ALA A 3 20.85 16.22 8.76
CA ALA A 3 21.39 15.06 8.07
C ALA A 3 20.25 14.17 7.56
N SER A 4 20.14 14.05 6.24
CA SER A 4 19.24 13.12 5.56
C SER A 4 19.59 11.69 5.97
N LYS A 5 18.72 11.09 6.80
CA LYS A 5 18.83 9.69 7.22
C LYS A 5 18.49 8.81 6.01
N LYS A 6 19.51 8.44 5.25
CA LYS A 6 19.43 7.44 4.17
C LYS A 6 18.93 6.13 4.78
N SER A 7 17.62 5.90 4.72
CA SER A 7 17.00 4.66 5.17
C SER A 7 17.59 3.51 4.37
N LYS A 8 18.39 2.67 5.03
CA LYS A 8 18.82 1.38 4.49
C LYS A 8 17.56 0.66 4.02
N LYS A 9 17.43 0.53 2.70
CA LYS A 9 16.40 -0.27 2.04
C LYS A 9 16.70 -1.72 2.41
N SER A 10 16.13 -2.18 3.53
CA SER A 10 16.10 -3.61 3.84
C SER A 10 15.49 -4.28 2.63
N SER A 11 16.33 -4.95 1.85
CA SER A 11 15.99 -5.64 0.62
C SER A 11 15.31 -6.97 0.94
N ASP A 12 14.34 -6.93 1.84
CA ASP A 12 13.29 -7.91 1.86
C ASP A 12 12.51 -7.69 0.57
N ASN A 13 12.66 -8.59 -0.39
CA ASN A 13 12.14 -8.42 -1.73
C ASN A 13 10.60 -8.43 -1.67
N ILE A 14 10.00 -7.24 -1.57
CA ILE A 14 8.54 -7.04 -1.43
C ILE A 14 7.80 -7.80 -2.54
N ASN A 15 8.40 -7.87 -3.73
CA ASN A 15 7.89 -8.62 -4.87
C ASN A 15 7.78 -10.12 -4.58
N SER A 16 8.79 -10.73 -3.95
CA SER A 16 8.75 -12.15 -3.57
C SER A 16 7.68 -12.44 -2.51
N ARG A 17 7.52 -11.53 -1.53
CA ARG A 17 6.46 -11.65 -0.51
C ARG A 17 5.06 -11.47 -1.12
N LEU A 18 4.91 -10.53 -2.05
CA LEU A 18 3.69 -10.33 -2.82
C LEU A 18 3.34 -11.56 -3.65
N GLN A 19 4.31 -12.17 -4.34
CA GLN A 19 4.09 -13.39 -5.12
C GLN A 19 3.51 -14.52 -4.26
N LEU A 20 4.01 -14.69 -3.03
CA LEU A 20 3.46 -15.68 -2.10
C LEU A 20 2.03 -15.33 -1.67
N VAL A 21 1.79 -14.08 -1.27
CA VAL A 21 0.47 -13.61 -0.83
C VAL A 21 -0.57 -13.70 -1.95
N MET A 22 -0.18 -13.50 -3.22
CA MET A 22 -1.08 -13.67 -4.35
C MET A 22 -1.40 -15.14 -4.65
N ARG A 23 -0.49 -16.08 -4.33
CA ARG A 23 -0.70 -17.51 -4.56
C ARG A 23 -1.58 -18.17 -3.51
N SER A 24 -1.41 -17.83 -2.23
CA SER A 24 -2.10 -18.52 -1.13
C SER A 24 -2.85 -17.60 -0.16
N GLY A 25 -2.65 -16.29 -0.25
CA GLY A 25 -3.22 -15.31 0.65
C GLY A 25 -4.60 -14.79 0.21
N LYS A 26 -5.33 -14.20 1.16
CA LYS A 26 -6.56 -13.45 0.90
C LYS A 26 -6.20 -12.02 0.50
N VAL A 27 -6.46 -11.66 -0.74
CA VAL A 27 -6.17 -10.33 -1.30
C VAL A 27 -7.44 -9.73 -1.90
N ALA A 28 -7.56 -8.40 -1.79
CA ALA A 28 -8.56 -7.63 -2.54
C ALA A 28 -7.84 -6.62 -3.42
N LEU A 29 -8.17 -6.63 -4.71
CA LEU A 29 -7.60 -5.71 -5.69
C LEU A 29 -8.69 -4.71 -6.11
N GLY A 30 -8.30 -3.45 -6.27
CA GLY A 30 -9.18 -2.38 -6.73
C GLY A 30 -9.79 -1.52 -5.62
N TYR A 31 -9.92 -0.22 -5.93
CA TYR A 31 -10.24 0.83 -4.96
C TYR A 31 -11.55 0.60 -4.17
N LYS A 32 -12.65 0.24 -4.85
CA LYS A 32 -13.97 0.05 -4.20
C LYS A 32 -13.97 -1.13 -3.22
N GLN A 33 -13.29 -2.22 -3.56
CA GLN A 33 -13.22 -3.40 -2.72
C GLN A 33 -12.30 -3.17 -1.52
N THR A 34 -11.15 -2.52 -1.75
CA THR A 34 -10.25 -2.10 -0.67
C THR A 34 -10.96 -1.17 0.31
N LEU A 35 -11.76 -0.21 -0.16
CA LEU A 35 -12.56 0.66 0.71
C LEU A 35 -13.62 -0.07 1.53
N LYS A 36 -14.26 -1.11 0.97
CA LYS A 36 -15.19 -1.96 1.74
C LYS A 36 -14.44 -2.73 2.82
N ASN A 37 -13.33 -3.35 2.47
CA ASN A 37 -12.52 -4.15 3.41
C ASN A 37 -11.87 -3.29 4.50
N LEU A 38 -11.49 -2.06 4.18
CA LEU A 38 -10.97 -1.09 5.14
C LEU A 38 -12.05 -0.65 6.13
N ARG A 39 -13.24 -0.29 5.65
CA ARG A 39 -14.38 0.08 6.51
C ARG A 39 -14.86 -1.06 7.40
N SER A 40 -14.80 -2.30 6.89
CA SER A 40 -15.14 -3.49 7.67
C SER A 40 -14.01 -3.97 8.59
N GLY A 41 -12.86 -3.28 8.66
CA GLY A 41 -11.72 -3.66 9.51
C GLY A 41 -11.02 -4.98 9.13
N LYS A 42 -11.31 -5.51 7.93
CA LYS A 42 -10.75 -6.79 7.46
C LYS A 42 -9.37 -6.63 6.83
N ALA A 43 -9.05 -5.43 6.34
CA ALA A 43 -7.77 -5.11 5.73
C ALA A 43 -6.70 -4.84 6.81
N LYS A 44 -5.62 -5.63 6.82
CA LYS A 44 -4.46 -5.45 7.71
C LYS A 44 -3.29 -4.72 7.05
N LEU A 45 -3.22 -4.75 5.72
CA LEU A 45 -2.19 -4.12 4.90
C LEU A 45 -2.82 -3.60 3.61
N VAL A 46 -2.46 -2.39 3.21
CA VAL A 46 -2.85 -1.79 1.92
C VAL A 46 -1.57 -1.35 1.20
N ILE A 47 -1.46 -1.73 -0.07
CA ILE A 47 -0.33 -1.37 -0.93
C ILE A 47 -0.86 -0.51 -2.08
N LEU A 48 -0.26 0.67 -2.27
CA LEU A 48 -0.59 1.57 -3.35
C LEU A 48 0.49 1.48 -4.43
N ALA A 49 0.06 1.37 -5.68
CA ALA A 49 0.96 1.48 -6.81
C ALA A 49 1.30 2.95 -7.08
N SER A 50 2.51 3.22 -7.56
CA SER A 50 2.97 4.57 -7.87
C SER A 50 2.17 5.26 -8.98
N ASN A 51 1.49 4.48 -9.82
CA ASN A 51 0.64 4.95 -10.91
C ASN A 51 -0.84 5.16 -10.51
N THR A 52 -1.18 5.02 -9.23
CA THR A 52 -2.55 5.29 -8.78
C THR A 52 -2.87 6.78 -8.94
N PRO A 53 -4.00 7.15 -9.59
CA PRO A 53 -4.33 8.55 -9.81
C PRO A 53 -4.48 9.25 -8.45
N PRO A 54 -3.89 10.44 -8.26
CA PRO A 54 -4.06 11.19 -7.03
C PRO A 54 -5.55 11.50 -6.85
N ARG A 55 -6.04 11.28 -5.63
CA ARG A 55 -7.44 11.44 -5.28
C ARG A 55 -7.85 12.89 -5.50
N ARG A 56 -8.78 13.15 -6.44
CA ARG A 56 -9.30 14.50 -6.77
C ARG A 56 -10.10 15.18 -5.63
N SER A 57 -10.04 14.66 -4.41
CA SER A 57 -10.83 15.13 -3.25
C SER A 57 -10.10 14.94 -1.91
N SER A 58 -8.77 14.91 -1.91
CA SER A 58 -7.95 15.13 -0.72
C SER A 58 -6.92 16.20 -1.04
N THR A 59 -7.40 17.41 -1.28
CA THR A 59 -6.64 18.64 -1.01
C THR A 59 -6.45 18.74 0.49
N THR A 60 -5.24 18.42 0.93
CA THR A 60 -4.63 18.92 2.17
C THR A 60 -3.13 19.01 1.86
N GLY A 61 -2.50 20.18 1.66
CA GLY A 61 -3.03 21.54 1.76
C GLY A 61 -3.49 21.88 3.18
N CYS A 62 -2.57 21.82 4.14
CA CYS A 62 -2.75 21.88 5.60
C CYS A 62 -2.88 20.51 6.29
#